data_AF-A0A090M4Y1-F1
#
_entry.id   AF-A0A090M4Y1-F1
#
_cell.length_a   1.000
_cell.length_b   1.000
_cell.length_c   1.000
_cell.angle_alpha   90.00
_cell.angle_beta   90.00
_cell.angle_gamma   90.00
#
_symmetry.space_group_name_H-M   'P 1'
#
loop_
_entity.id
_entity.type
_entity.pdbx_description
1 polymer ?
#
loop_
_entity_poly.entity_id
_entity_poly.type
_entity_poly.pdbx_seq_one_letter_code
_entity_poly.pdbx_strand_id
1 'polypeptide(L)'
;MGPAIEPTEAPTREMPEEAELTWDAGDKHHEPALDDVPEHIVTKNRAATYLVGAFCFLGCVYGTAVMVDKPSKTPFVPKEFPYNGLAKELGRE
;
A
#
# COMPACT_ATOMS: atom_id res chain seq x y z
N MET A 1 16.90 31.42 -21.38
CA MET A 1 17.44 31.62 -20.02
C MET A 1 16.28 32.05 -19.15
N GLY A 2 15.91 31.25 -18.15
CA GLY A 2 14.88 31.62 -17.18
C GLY A 2 15.33 32.78 -16.29
N PRO A 3 14.41 33.42 -15.55
CA PRO A 3 14.76 34.50 -14.62
C PRO A 3 15.73 33.98 -13.55
N ALA A 4 16.66 34.84 -13.13
CA ALA A 4 17.54 34.55 -12.00
C ALA A 4 16.69 34.43 -10.72
N ILE A 5 16.83 33.31 -10.02
CA ILE A 5 16.18 33.08 -8.72
C ILE A 5 16.98 33.90 -7.71
N GLU A 6 16.34 34.84 -7.03
CA GLU A 6 16.99 35.56 -5.93
C GLU A 6 17.30 34.59 -4.79
N PRO A 7 18.48 34.70 -4.15
CA PRO A 7 18.86 33.80 -3.08
C PRO A 7 17.92 33.96 -1.88
N THR A 8 17.12 32.93 -1.61
CA THR A 8 16.26 32.87 -0.42
C THR A 8 17.13 32.87 0.84
N GLU A 9 16.83 33.76 1.79
CA GLU A 9 17.51 33.77 3.09
C GLU A 9 17.25 32.46 3.84
N ALA A 10 18.29 31.93 4.48
CA ALA A 10 18.15 30.74 5.30
C ALA A 10 17.20 31.02 6.48
N PRO A 11 16.27 30.10 6.80
CA PRO A 11 15.35 30.28 7.90
C PRO A 11 16.11 30.46 9.22
N THR A 12 15.83 31.56 9.92
CA THR A 12 16.50 31.96 11.17
C THR A 12 15.84 31.38 12.41
N ARG A 13 14.73 30.65 12.25
CA ARG A 13 13.95 30.05 13.33
C ARG A 13 13.95 28.54 13.17
N GLU A 14 14.08 27.82 14.29
CA GLU A 14 13.90 26.37 14.33
C GLU A 14 12.50 25.99 13.86
N MET A 15 12.44 25.12 12.85
CA MET A 15 11.19 24.58 12.34
C MET A 15 10.62 23.55 13.33
N PRO A 16 9.28 23.47 13.48
CA PRO A 16 8.65 22.39 14.23
C PRO A 16 9.08 21.02 13.69
N GLU A 17 9.25 20.02 14.55
CA GLU A 17 9.66 18.68 14.15
C GLU A 17 8.67 18.08 13.13
N GLU A 18 7.36 18.31 13.32
CA GLU A 18 6.32 17.89 12.37
C GLU A 18 6.25 18.72 11.07
N ALA A 19 7.07 19.75 10.88
CA ALA A 19 7.07 20.52 9.64
C ALA A 19 7.57 19.69 8.44
N GLU A 20 8.39 18.65 8.68
CA GLU A 20 8.79 17.71 7.63
C GLU A 20 7.62 16.87 7.08
N LEU A 21 6.54 16.76 7.85
CA LEU A 21 5.34 15.99 7.48
C LEU A 21 4.40 16.79 6.57
N THR A 22 4.59 18.11 6.52
CA THR A 22 3.85 19.04 5.66
C THR A 22 4.82 19.50 4.60
N TRP A 23 4.84 18.84 3.45
CA TRP A 23 5.76 19.17 2.34
C TRP A 23 5.49 20.55 1.71
N ASP A 24 4.39 21.20 2.13
CA ASP A 24 4.01 22.55 1.74
C ASP A 24 4.51 23.54 2.80
N ALA A 25 5.31 24.52 2.38
CA ALA A 25 5.80 25.60 3.22
C ALA A 25 4.68 26.55 3.69
N GLY A 26 3.49 26.46 3.09
CA GLY A 26 2.29 27.25 3.41
C GLY A 26 2.48 28.74 3.16
N ASP A 27 3.46 29.11 2.33
CA ASP A 27 3.77 30.50 2.02
C ASP A 27 2.95 31.00 0.82
N LYS A 28 3.20 32.24 0.39
CA LYS A 28 2.44 32.86 -0.72
C LYS A 28 3.04 32.56 -2.10
N HIS A 29 4.13 31.81 -2.15
CA HIS A 29 4.82 31.48 -3.37
C HIS A 29 4.23 30.18 -3.93
N HIS A 30 3.64 30.27 -5.12
CA HIS A 30 3.05 29.13 -5.80
C HIS A 30 4.11 28.06 -6.07
N GLU A 31 3.87 26.83 -5.61
CA GLU A 31 4.70 25.65 -5.77
C GLU A 31 4.07 24.69 -6.80
N PRO A 32 4.42 24.75 -8.09
CA PRO A 32 3.74 23.99 -9.15
C PRO A 32 3.70 22.46 -8.93
N ALA A 33 4.62 21.91 -8.15
CA ALA A 33 4.66 20.49 -7.87
C ALA A 33 3.62 20.03 -6.82
N LEU A 34 3.15 20.95 -5.97
CA LEU A 34 2.23 20.67 -4.87
C LEU A 34 0.89 21.40 -5.07
N ASP A 35 0.91 22.62 -5.58
CA ASP A 35 -0.27 23.48 -5.79
C ASP A 35 -1.00 23.18 -7.10
N ASP A 36 -0.27 22.85 -8.18
CA ASP A 36 -0.87 22.45 -9.44
C ASP A 36 -1.23 20.97 -9.39
N VAL A 37 -2.20 20.65 -8.53
CA VAL A 37 -2.82 19.33 -8.50
C VAL A 37 -3.41 19.08 -9.88
N PRO A 38 -2.96 18.04 -10.61
CA PRO A 38 -3.44 17.80 -11.97
C PRO A 38 -4.97 17.65 -11.96
N GLU A 39 -5.67 18.21 -12.96
CA GLU A 39 -7.13 18.08 -13.11
C GLU A 39 -7.62 16.62 -13.06
N HIS A 40 -6.71 15.67 -13.29
CA HIS A 40 -6.95 14.24 -13.30
C HIS A 40 -6.59 13.52 -12.00
N ILE A 41 -6.25 14.24 -10.92
CA ILE A 41 -6.04 13.58 -9.64
C ILE A 41 -7.33 12.87 -9.22
N VAL A 42 -7.17 11.65 -8.76
CA VAL A 42 -8.28 10.81 -8.37
C VAL A 42 -8.87 11.36 -7.07
N THR A 43 -10.13 11.83 -7.09
CA THR A 43 -10.80 12.28 -5.86
C THR A 43 -10.81 11.16 -4.82
N LYS A 44 -10.85 11.50 -3.52
CA LYS A 44 -10.81 10.52 -2.42
C LYS A 44 -11.77 9.34 -2.62
N ASN A 45 -13.00 9.64 -3.04
CA ASN A 45 -14.04 8.64 -3.30
C ASN A 45 -13.68 7.75 -4.50
N ARG A 46 -13.17 8.34 -5.59
CA ARG A 46 -12.78 7.61 -6.80
C ARG A 46 -11.54 6.75 -6.57
N ALA A 47 -10.60 7.22 -5.76
CA ALA A 47 -9.45 6.42 -5.30
C ALA A 47 -9.91 5.22 -4.47
N ALA A 48 -10.86 5.41 -3.54
CA ALA A 48 -11.45 4.32 -2.77
C ALA A 48 -12.17 3.31 -3.67
N THR A 49 -12.93 3.76 -4.68
CA THR A 49 -13.57 2.88 -5.65
C THR A 49 -12.55 2.05 -6.44
N TYR A 50 -11.43 2.65 -6.87
CA TYR A 50 -10.37 1.90 -7.57
C TYR A 50 -9.68 0.89 -6.67
N LEU A 51 -9.40 1.24 -5.42
CA LEU A 51 -8.80 0.32 -4.47
C LEU A 51 -9.72 -0.87 -4.18
N VAL A 52 -10.99 -0.61 -3.89
CA VAL A 52 -12.00 -1.66 -3.65
C VAL A 52 -12.19 -2.51 -4.90
N GLY A 53 -12.28 -1.88 -6.08
CA GLY A 53 -12.41 -2.59 -7.35
C GLY A 53 -11.22 -3.53 -7.62
N ALA A 54 -9.99 -3.09 -7.34
CA ALA A 54 -8.80 -3.91 -7.48
C ALA A 54 -8.83 -5.12 -6.54
N PHE A 55 -9.19 -4.92 -5.26
CA PHE A 55 -9.30 -6.04 -4.32
C PHE A 55 -10.40 -7.02 -4.69
N CYS A 56 -11.57 -6.54 -5.12
CA CYS A 56 -12.65 -7.39 -5.60
C CYS A 56 -12.21 -8.21 -6.82
N PHE A 57 -11.54 -7.58 -7.80
CA PHE A 57 -11.04 -8.27 -8.97
C PHE A 57 -10.05 -9.39 -8.62
N LEU A 58 -9.05 -9.08 -7.79
CA LEU A 58 -8.06 -10.07 -7.35
C LEU A 58 -8.72 -11.22 -6.58
N GLY A 59 -9.66 -10.91 -5.68
CA GLY A 59 -10.42 -11.91 -4.93
C GLY A 59 -11.25 -12.81 -5.83
N CYS A 60 -11.92 -12.26 -6.85
CA CYS A 60 -12.67 -13.02 -7.84
C CYS A 60 -11.75 -13.93 -8.67
N VAL A 61 -10.62 -13.42 -9.18
CA VAL A 61 -9.66 -14.22 -9.94
C VAL A 61 -9.14 -15.38 -9.09
N TYR A 62 -8.72 -15.12 -7.85
CA TYR A 62 -8.26 -16.17 -6.94
C TYR A 62 -9.35 -17.20 -6.64
N GLY A 63 -10.57 -16.76 -6.32
CA GLY A 63 -11.69 -17.64 -6.04
C GLY A 63 -12.06 -18.54 -7.23
N THR A 64 -12.10 -17.98 -8.44
CA THR A 64 -12.33 -18.76 -9.66
C THR A 64 -11.20 -19.74 -9.95
N ALA A 65 -9.94 -19.35 -9.70
CA ALA A 65 -8.80 -20.25 -9.83
C ALA A 65 -8.95 -21.46 -8.90
N VAL A 66 -9.27 -21.26 -7.61
CA VAL A 66 -9.48 -22.37 -6.66
C VAL A 66 -10.59 -23.33 -7.10
N MET A 67 -11.65 -22.82 -7.73
CA MET A 67 -12.76 -23.67 -8.22
C MET A 67 -12.37 -24.50 -9.45
N VAL A 68 -11.54 -23.96 -10.34
CA VAL A 68 -11.21 -24.56 -11.64
C VAL A 68 -9.89 -25.34 -11.59
N ASP A 69 -9.03 -25.08 -10.61
CA ASP A 69 -7.70 -25.66 -10.49
C ASP A 69 -7.74 -27.11 -10.01
N LYS A 70 -7.53 -28.05 -10.93
CA LYS A 70 -7.42 -29.49 -10.66
C LYS A 70 -6.29 -29.85 -9.67
N PRO A 71 -5.06 -29.30 -9.75
CA PRO A 71 -4.01 -29.60 -8.77
C PRO A 71 -4.29 -29.11 -7.35
N SER A 72 -5.24 -28.19 -7.14
CA SER A 72 -5.68 -27.81 -5.78
C SER A 72 -6.42 -28.92 -5.04
N LYS A 73 -6.85 -30.00 -5.72
CA LYS A 73 -7.41 -31.18 -5.07
C LYS A 73 -6.33 -32.24 -4.94
N THR A 74 -5.79 -32.41 -3.73
CA THR A 74 -4.86 -33.50 -3.43
C THR A 74 -5.62 -34.83 -3.51
N PRO A 75 -5.32 -35.71 -4.48
CA PRO A 75 -6.04 -36.97 -4.67
C PRO A 75 -5.60 -38.05 -3.67
N PHE A 76 -4.80 -37.69 -2.67
CA PHE A 76 -4.25 -38.59 -1.67
C PHE A 76 -4.64 -38.12 -0.26
N VAL A 77 -4.79 -39.08 0.63
CA VAL A 77 -5.06 -38.84 2.04
C VAL A 77 -3.81 -38.20 2.67
N PRO A 78 -3.96 -37.18 3.55
CA PRO A 78 -2.85 -36.65 4.32
C PRO A 78 -2.08 -37.77 5.02
N LYS A 79 -0.76 -37.62 5.14
CA LYS A 79 0.08 -38.63 5.79
C LYS A 79 -0.33 -38.78 7.25
N GLU A 80 -0.79 -39.97 7.61
CA GLU A 80 -1.02 -40.34 9.00
C GLU A 80 0.30 -40.73 9.65
N PHE A 81 0.55 -40.21 10.85
CA PHE A 81 1.71 -40.56 11.65
C PHE A 81 1.30 -41.46 12.82
N PRO A 82 2.09 -42.50 13.14
CA PRO A 82 1.84 -43.35 14.29
C PRO A 82 1.96 -42.55 15.61
N TYR A 83 1.57 -43.17 16.73
CA TYR A 83 1.68 -42.59 18.07
C TYR A 83 0.89 -41.28 18.23
N ASN A 84 -0.38 -41.28 17.83
CA ASN A 84 -1.28 -40.11 17.93
C ASN A 84 -0.69 -38.85 17.25
N GLY A 85 -0.24 -38.99 16.00
CA GLY A 85 0.34 -37.87 15.26
C GLY A 85 1.70 -37.41 15.79
N LEU A 86 2.47 -38.32 16.41
CA LEU A 86 3.74 -38.04 17.09
C LEU A 86 3.61 -36.95 18.17
N ALA A 87 2.47 -36.89 18.87
CA ALA A 87 2.18 -35.82 19.83
C ALA A 87 3.28 -35.66 20.89
N LYS A 88 3.79 -36.79 21.40
CA LYS A 88 4.85 -36.83 22.40
C LYS A 88 6.19 -36.33 21.84
N GLU A 89 6.54 -36.72 20.62
CA GLU A 89 7.76 -36.28 19.93
C GLU A 89 7.68 -34.81 19.51
N LEU A 90 6.48 -34.28 19.31
CA LEU A 90 6.21 -32.87 19.03
C LEU A 90 6.11 -31.99 20.30
N GLY A 91 6.31 -32.58 21.49
CA GLY A 91 6.27 -31.87 22.77
C GLY A 91 4.86 -31.49 23.23
N ARG A 92 3.82 -32.14 22.73
CA ARG A 92 2.46 -32.06 23.28
C ARG A 92 2.32 -33.09 24.39
N GLU A 93 1.71 -32.67 25.51
CA GLU A 93 1.44 -33.54 26.66
C GLU A 93 0.31 -34.54 26.40
#